data_AF-A0A8R7R1J2-F1
#
_entry.id   AF-A0A8R7R1J2-F1
#
_cell.length_a   1.000
_cell.length_b   1.000
_cell.length_c   1.000
_cell.angle_alpha   90.00
_cell.angle_beta   90.00
_cell.angle_gamma   90.00
#
_symmetry.space_group_name_H-M   'P 1'
#
loop_
_entity.id
_entity.type
_entity.pdbx_description
1 polymer ?
#
loop_
_entity_poly.entity_id
_entity_poly.type
_entity_poly.pdbx_seq_one_letter_code
_entity_poly.pdbx_strand_id
1 'polypeptide(L)'
;MIRNIPNKFMKRRFMAILDQHCAEENAKLGGDGEGVRSEYDFLYVPVDFGTMFNKGYAFVNMTTAAAARRLHAHLDGHRWEAAGSKKVCGVVHARLEGLDGLVAHFSASWFPCGGRKDFLPVRFEPPRDGVRWTAEHVVGHLQPR
;
A
#
# COMPACT_ATOMS: atom_id res chain seq x y z
N MET A 1 -0.62 8.49 1.44
CA MET A 1 0.51 7.97 2.25
C MET A 1 0.00 7.60 3.64
N ILE A 2 0.38 6.43 4.14
CA ILE A 2 0.04 5.96 5.48
C ILE A 2 1.28 6.11 6.36
N ARG A 3 1.16 6.71 7.55
CA ARG A 3 2.24 7.01 8.50
C ARG A 3 1.99 6.31 9.84
N ASN A 4 3.03 6.27 10.66
CA ASN A 4 3.03 5.68 12.01
C ASN A 4 2.66 4.19 12.00
N ILE A 5 3.18 3.48 11.02
CA ILE A 5 3.00 2.04 10.87
C ILE A 5 3.90 1.29 11.88
N PRO A 6 3.48 0.13 12.43
CA PRO A 6 4.34 -0.72 13.24
C PRO A 6 5.52 -1.26 12.42
N ASN A 7 6.75 -1.10 12.92
CA ASN A 7 8.00 -1.39 12.19
C ASN A 7 8.14 -2.82 11.66
N LYS A 8 7.41 -3.78 12.25
CA LYS A 8 7.42 -5.19 11.84
C LYS A 8 6.48 -5.48 10.66
N PHE A 9 5.63 -4.54 10.28
CA PHE A 9 4.68 -4.76 9.18
C PHE A 9 5.39 -4.64 7.83
N MET A 10 5.46 -5.76 7.12
CA MET A 10 6.03 -5.81 5.78
C MET A 10 4.96 -5.63 4.70
N LYS A 11 5.40 -5.46 3.45
CA LYS A 11 4.53 -5.30 2.28
C LYS A 11 3.35 -6.29 2.26
N ARG A 12 3.61 -7.59 2.48
CA ARG A 12 2.58 -8.63 2.53
C ARG A 12 1.51 -8.40 3.60
N ARG A 13 1.89 -7.89 4.78
CA ARG A 13 0.93 -7.56 5.84
C ARG A 13 0.07 -6.36 5.46
N PHE A 14 0.65 -5.36 4.79
CA PHE A 14 -0.10 -4.22 4.25
C PHE A 14 -1.08 -4.63 3.17
N MET A 15 -0.65 -5.49 2.23
CA MET A 15 -1.53 -6.03 1.20
C MET A 15 -2.74 -6.71 1.83
N ALA A 16 -2.55 -7.55 2.86
CA ALA A 16 -3.66 -8.21 3.53
C ALA A 16 -4.63 -7.22 4.22
N ILE A 17 -4.12 -6.15 4.84
CA ILE A 17 -4.97 -5.11 5.46
C ILE A 17 -5.77 -4.36 4.39
N LEU A 18 -5.11 -3.98 3.29
CA LEU A 18 -5.75 -3.25 2.18
C LEU A 18 -6.76 -4.14 1.45
N ASP A 19 -6.43 -5.41 1.23
CA ASP A 19 -7.32 -6.39 0.61
C ASP A 19 -8.57 -6.60 1.48
N GLN A 20 -8.41 -6.80 2.79
CA GLN A 20 -9.54 -6.93 3.71
C GLN A 20 -10.44 -5.68 3.68
N HIS A 21 -9.85 -4.48 3.77
CA HIS A 21 -10.59 -3.23 3.69
C HIS A 21 -11.36 -3.10 2.37
N CYS A 22 -10.71 -3.39 1.24
CA CYS A 22 -11.35 -3.30 -0.07
C CYS A 22 -12.49 -4.30 -0.20
N ALA A 23 -12.31 -5.54 0.24
CA ALA A 23 -13.35 -6.56 0.22
C ALA A 23 -14.58 -6.15 1.07
N GLU A 24 -14.35 -5.65 2.28
CA GLU A 24 -15.42 -5.19 3.19
C GLU A 24 -16.18 -3.98 2.62
N GLU A 25 -15.48 -2.98 2.08
CA GLU A 25 -16.13 -1.84 1.45
C GLU A 25 -16.89 -2.23 0.19
N ASN A 26 -16.35 -3.13 -0.62
CA ASN A 26 -17.00 -3.59 -1.84
C ASN A 26 -18.23 -4.46 -1.55
N ALA A 27 -18.23 -5.23 -0.45
CA ALA A 27 -19.41 -5.99 -0.02
C ALA A 27 -20.60 -5.10 0.37
N LYS A 28 -20.36 -3.83 0.74
CA LYS A 28 -21.41 -2.86 1.08
C LYS A 28 -22.11 -2.27 -0.15
N LEU A 29 -21.52 -2.39 -1.35
CA LEU A 29 -21.99 -1.68 -2.56
C LEU A 29 -23.20 -2.33 -3.26
N GLY A 30 -23.73 -3.45 -2.77
CA GLY A 30 -24.81 -4.17 -3.45
C GLY A 30 -24.33 -4.96 -4.67
N GLY A 31 -25.08 -5.98 -5.08
CA GLY A 31 -24.69 -6.93 -6.14
C GLY A 31 -24.86 -6.40 -7.57
N ASP A 32 -25.42 -5.21 -7.72
CA ASP A 32 -25.85 -4.55 -8.94
C ASP A 32 -24.74 -3.75 -9.65
N GLY A 33 -23.56 -3.63 -9.03
CA GLY A 33 -22.34 -3.18 -9.71
C GLY A 33 -22.28 -1.69 -10.08
N GLU A 34 -23.27 -0.88 -9.72
CA GLU A 34 -23.29 0.57 -9.99
C GLU A 34 -22.45 1.41 -9.01
N GLY A 35 -21.85 0.78 -7.99
CA GLY A 35 -21.05 1.46 -6.97
C GLY A 35 -19.57 1.65 -7.34
N VAL A 36 -18.99 2.78 -6.93
CA VAL A 36 -17.53 3.01 -7.04
C VAL A 36 -16.78 2.09 -6.09
N ARG A 37 -16.14 1.05 -6.64
CA ARG A 37 -15.37 0.05 -5.90
C ARG A 37 -14.16 0.67 -5.17
N SER A 38 -13.83 0.10 -4.01
CA SER A 38 -12.56 0.29 -3.32
C SER A 38 -11.52 -0.62 -3.94
N GLU A 39 -10.56 -0.04 -4.64
CA GLU A 39 -9.48 -0.77 -5.29
C GLU A 39 -8.17 0.03 -5.21
N TYR A 40 -7.04 -0.68 -5.22
CA TYR A 40 -5.71 -0.05 -5.19
C TYR A 40 -4.77 -0.69 -6.21
N ASP A 41 -3.93 0.12 -6.84
CA ASP A 41 -3.07 -0.30 -7.95
C ASP A 41 -1.58 -0.08 -7.69
N PHE A 42 -1.22 0.46 -6.52
CA PHE A 42 0.17 0.66 -6.13
C PHE A 42 0.38 0.48 -4.63
N LEU A 43 1.48 -0.16 -4.24
CA LEU A 43 1.95 -0.26 -2.86
C LEU A 43 3.47 -0.20 -2.78
N TYR A 44 3.97 0.62 -1.86
CA TYR A 44 5.38 0.60 -1.45
C TYR A 44 5.53 0.76 0.06
N VAL A 45 6.24 -0.18 0.69
CA VAL A 45 6.61 -0.14 2.11
C VAL A 45 8.15 -0.08 2.20
N PRO A 46 8.74 1.12 2.34
CA PRO A 46 10.19 1.26 2.49
C PRO A 46 10.71 0.52 3.70
N VAL A 47 11.80 -0.22 3.51
CA VAL A 47 12.50 -0.97 4.55
C VAL A 47 13.88 -0.35 4.78
N ASP A 48 14.26 -0.27 6.04
CA ASP A 48 15.65 -0.09 6.44
C ASP A 48 16.33 -1.46 6.42
N PHE A 49 17.31 -1.63 5.54
CA PHE A 49 18.00 -2.90 5.34
C PHE A 49 19.02 -3.24 6.43
N GLY A 50 19.40 -2.27 7.28
CA GLY A 50 20.23 -2.55 8.45
C GLY A 50 19.43 -3.23 9.56
N THR A 51 18.21 -2.75 9.82
CA THR A 51 17.33 -3.28 10.86
C THR A 51 16.33 -4.32 10.36
N MET A 52 16.16 -4.44 9.04
CA MET A 52 15.12 -5.23 8.38
C MET A 52 13.70 -4.87 8.85
N PHE A 53 13.48 -3.61 9.24
CA PHE A 53 12.18 -3.07 9.62
C PHE A 53 11.70 -2.02 8.64
N ASN A 54 10.38 -1.83 8.53
CA ASN A 54 9.87 -0.71 7.74
C ASN A 54 10.22 0.64 8.37
N LYS A 55 10.27 1.69 7.54
CA LYS A 55 10.58 3.07 7.96
C LYS A 55 9.40 3.80 8.63
N GLY A 56 8.31 3.10 8.95
CA GLY A 56 7.13 3.65 9.63
C GLY A 56 6.09 4.30 8.72
N TYR A 57 6.23 4.19 7.40
CA TYR A 57 5.27 4.71 6.43
C TYR A 57 5.15 3.81 5.19
N ALA A 58 4.09 4.03 4.41
CA ALA A 58 3.81 3.34 3.16
C ALA A 58 3.14 4.28 2.14
N PHE A 59 3.44 4.07 0.87
CA PHE A 59 2.70 4.67 -0.24
C PHE A 59 1.67 3.68 -0.77
N VAL A 60 0.44 4.15 -0.94
CA VAL A 60 -0.69 3.40 -1.48
C VAL A 60 -1.38 4.31 -2.47
N ASN A 61 -1.66 3.82 -3.68
CA ASN A 61 -2.53 4.52 -4.63
C ASN A 61 -3.87 3.78 -4.71
N MET A 62 -4.93 4.46 -4.31
CA MET A 62 -6.29 4.00 -4.55
C MET A 62 -6.72 4.46 -5.94
N THR A 63 -7.47 3.64 -6.66
CA THR A 63 -7.86 3.93 -8.06
C THR A 63 -8.81 5.11 -8.18
N THR A 64 -9.54 5.44 -7.12
CA THR A 64 -10.49 6.57 -7.09
C THR A 64 -10.39 7.38 -5.80
N ALA A 65 -10.74 8.67 -5.88
CA ALA A 65 -10.82 9.54 -4.71
C ALA A 65 -11.84 9.04 -3.67
N ALA A 66 -12.93 8.40 -4.11
CA ALA A 66 -13.91 7.79 -3.20
C ALA A 66 -13.28 6.64 -2.40
N ALA A 67 -12.54 5.76 -3.06
CA ALA A 67 -11.79 4.69 -2.40
C ALA A 67 -10.72 5.23 -1.43
N ALA A 68 -9.99 6.28 -1.83
CA ALA A 68 -9.03 6.96 -0.95
C ALA A 68 -9.68 7.53 0.31
N ARG A 69 -10.86 8.16 0.20
CA ARG A 69 -11.61 8.67 1.36
C ARG A 69 -12.05 7.56 2.30
N ARG A 70 -12.53 6.42 1.78
CA ARG A 70 -12.90 5.26 2.61
C ARG A 70 -11.70 4.67 3.34
N LEU A 71 -10.56 4.54 2.66
CA LEU A 71 -9.33 4.08 3.31
C LEU A 71 -8.85 5.05 4.39
N HIS A 72 -8.93 6.37 4.13
CA HIS A 72 -8.62 7.39 5.12
C HIS A 72 -9.52 7.26 6.35
N ALA A 73 -10.84 7.15 6.16
CA ALA A 73 -11.78 7.01 7.28
C ALA A 73 -11.55 5.72 8.09
N HIS A 74 -11.05 4.66 7.45
CA HIS A 74 -10.76 3.39 8.11
C HIS A 74 -9.45 3.40 8.92
N LEU A 75 -8.39 4.02 8.38
CA LEU A 75 -7.04 3.92 8.95
C LEU A 75 -6.60 5.17 9.73
N ASP A 76 -7.14 6.36 9.45
CA ASP A 76 -6.71 7.56 10.15
C ASP A 76 -7.16 7.53 11.62
N GLY A 77 -6.24 7.77 12.55
CA GLY A 77 -6.52 7.61 13.99
C GLY A 77 -6.58 6.16 14.48
N HIS A 78 -6.41 5.16 13.59
CA HIS A 78 -6.44 3.75 13.98
C HIS A 78 -5.27 3.41 14.91
N ARG A 79 -5.56 2.75 16.04
CA ARG A 79 -4.56 2.24 16.96
C ARG A 79 -4.13 0.85 16.53
N TRP A 80 -2.84 0.68 16.28
CA TRP A 80 -2.28 -0.62 15.94
C TRP A 80 -2.18 -1.51 17.17
N GLU A 81 -3.28 -2.17 17.56
CA GLU A 81 -3.34 -3.14 18.68
C GLU A 81 -2.32 -4.29 18.52
N ALA A 82 -1.87 -4.54 17.28
CA ALA A 82 -0.91 -5.58 16.97
C ALA A 82 0.52 -5.27 17.52
N ALA A 83 1.15 -6.29 18.09
CA ALA A 83 2.55 -6.30 18.55
C ALA A 83 2.88 -5.32 19.69
N GLY A 84 1.89 -4.92 20.50
CA GLY A 84 2.10 -4.02 21.64
C GLY A 84 2.48 -2.59 21.24
N SER A 85 2.18 -2.20 20.00
CA SER A 85 2.50 -0.86 19.50
C SER A 85 1.46 0.16 20.00
N LYS A 86 1.91 1.23 20.65
CA LYS A 86 1.05 2.37 21.01
C LYS A 86 0.89 3.37 19.85
N LYS A 87 1.27 2.98 18.63
CA LYS A 87 1.26 3.86 17.46
C LYS A 87 -0.17 4.09 16.99
N VAL A 88 -0.46 5.36 16.70
CA VAL A 88 -1.70 5.79 16.06
C VAL A 88 -1.39 6.09 14.61
N CYS A 89 -2.03 5.34 13.71
CA CYS A 89 -1.93 5.49 12.27
C CYS A 89 -2.37 6.89 11.84
N GLY A 90 -1.68 7.46 10.86
CA GLY A 90 -2.09 8.71 10.22
C GLY A 90 -2.14 8.54 8.71
N VAL A 91 -3.22 8.95 8.06
CA VAL A 91 -3.35 8.96 6.61
C VAL A 91 -3.24 10.39 6.11
N VAL A 92 -2.34 10.63 5.16
CA VAL A 92 -2.14 11.95 4.55
C VAL A 92 -2.00 11.84 3.06
N HIS A 93 -2.33 12.93 2.36
CA HIS A 93 -1.97 13.10 0.96
C HIS A 93 -0.46 12.95 0.78
N ALA A 94 -0.07 12.26 -0.28
CA ALA A 94 1.34 12.15 -0.64
C ALA A 94 1.72 13.36 -1.50
N ARG A 95 2.98 13.83 -1.41
CA ARG A 95 3.47 14.86 -2.34
C ARG A 95 3.47 14.37 -3.79
N LEU A 96 3.62 13.06 -3.97
CA LEU A 96 3.55 12.37 -5.25
C LEU A 96 2.24 11.58 -5.31
N GLU A 97 1.35 11.97 -6.21
CA GLU A 97 0.01 11.41 -6.34
C GLU A 97 -0.21 10.75 -7.70
N GLY A 98 -1.14 9.79 -7.75
CA GLY A 98 -1.49 9.05 -8.95
C GLY A 98 -0.50 7.93 -9.29
N LEU A 99 -1.00 6.91 -9.98
CA LEU A 99 -0.21 5.74 -10.38
C LEU A 99 0.98 6.13 -11.24
N ASP A 100 0.77 6.95 -12.28
CA ASP A 100 1.82 7.32 -13.24
C ASP A 100 2.96 8.10 -12.57
N GLY A 101 2.62 9.04 -11.68
CA GLY A 101 3.62 9.80 -10.92
C GLY A 101 4.45 8.88 -10.02
N LEU A 102 3.79 7.98 -9.29
CA LEU A 102 4.45 6.99 -8.44
C LEU A 102 5.36 6.06 -9.27
N VAL A 103 4.83 5.50 -10.36
CA VAL A 103 5.59 4.60 -11.23
C VAL A 103 6.80 5.32 -11.83
N ALA A 104 6.64 6.52 -12.39
CA ALA A 104 7.72 7.28 -13.00
C ALA A 104 8.84 7.62 -11.99
N HIS A 105 8.47 8.01 -10.77
CA HIS A 105 9.44 8.30 -9.72
C HIS A 105 10.22 7.06 -9.29
N PHE A 106 9.51 5.97 -9.00
CA PHE A 106 10.13 4.77 -8.46
C PHE A 106 10.83 3.92 -9.53
N SER A 107 10.42 4.01 -10.81
CA SER A 107 11.10 3.35 -11.92
C SER A 107 12.51 3.89 -12.10
N ALA A 108 12.73 5.18 -11.83
CA ALA A 108 14.05 5.81 -11.88
C ALA A 108 14.91 5.54 -10.63
N SER A 109 14.38 4.83 -9.63
CA SER A 109 15.05 4.63 -8.33
C SER A 109 15.81 3.31 -8.24
N TRP A 110 16.92 3.32 -7.50
CA TRP A 110 17.73 2.15 -7.17
C TRP A 110 17.56 1.75 -5.71
N PHE A 111 17.40 0.45 -5.45
CA PHE A 111 17.10 -0.06 -4.11
C PHE A 111 18.19 -1.02 -3.61
N PRO A 112 18.86 -0.71 -2.48
CA PRO A 112 19.92 -1.53 -1.88
C PRO A 112 19.39 -2.77 -1.13
N CYS A 113 18.56 -3.59 -1.78
CA CYS A 113 17.89 -4.72 -1.13
C CYS A 113 18.55 -6.09 -1.37
N GLY A 114 19.80 -6.12 -1.84
CA GLY A 114 20.59 -7.34 -2.03
C GLY A 114 20.05 -8.29 -3.11
N GLY A 115 19.28 -7.75 -4.06
CA GLY A 115 18.62 -8.52 -5.12
C GLY A 115 17.20 -8.99 -4.79
N ARG A 116 16.69 -8.71 -3.57
CA ARG A 116 15.37 -9.16 -3.11
C ARG A 116 14.26 -8.23 -3.60
N LYS A 117 13.49 -8.69 -4.58
CA LYS A 117 12.38 -7.92 -5.19
C LYS A 117 11.22 -7.67 -4.22
N ASP A 118 11.11 -8.42 -3.12
CA ASP A 118 10.04 -8.26 -2.13
C ASP A 118 10.03 -6.89 -1.44
N PHE A 119 11.13 -6.15 -1.48
CA PHE A 119 11.23 -4.80 -0.91
C PHE A 119 10.99 -3.68 -1.91
N LEU A 120 10.82 -4.02 -3.19
CA LEU A 120 10.54 -3.03 -4.22
C LEU A 120 9.06 -2.61 -4.18
N PRO A 121 8.77 -1.36 -4.61
CA PRO A 121 7.43 -0.94 -4.96
C PRO A 121 6.78 -1.91 -5.95
N VAL A 122 5.47 -2.07 -5.83
CA VAL A 122 4.68 -2.90 -6.75
C VAL A 122 3.50 -2.10 -7.26
N ARG A 123 3.26 -2.20 -8.57
CA ARG A 123 1.98 -1.86 -9.17
C ARG A 123 1.19 -3.13 -9.48
N PHE A 124 -0.11 -3.00 -9.56
CA PHE A 124 -1.04 -4.12 -9.71
C PHE A 124 -1.91 -3.94 -10.95
N GLU A 125 -2.04 -5.00 -11.75
CA GLU A 125 -2.88 -4.99 -12.94
C GLU A 125 -3.60 -6.35 -13.09
N PRO A 126 -4.95 -6.39 -13.09
CA PRO A 126 -5.87 -5.28 -12.77
C PRO A 126 -5.66 -4.75 -11.34
N PRO A 127 -6.22 -3.59 -10.92
CA PRO A 127 -6.11 -3.12 -9.53
C PRO A 127 -6.61 -4.18 -8.53
N ARG A 128 -6.15 -4.17 -7.28
CA ARG A 128 -6.61 -5.12 -6.25
C ARG A 128 -7.91 -4.62 -5.61
N ASP A 129 -8.93 -5.48 -5.54
CA ASP A 129 -10.23 -5.18 -4.94
C ASP A 129 -10.51 -5.97 -3.65
N GLY A 130 -9.51 -6.73 -3.18
CA GLY A 130 -9.57 -7.57 -2.00
C GLY A 130 -9.95 -9.03 -2.24
N VAL A 131 -10.49 -9.37 -3.41
CA VAL A 131 -10.94 -10.75 -3.72
C VAL A 131 -10.33 -11.31 -4.99
N ARG A 132 -10.11 -10.47 -6.01
CA ARG A 132 -9.59 -10.95 -7.29
C ARG A 132 -8.10 -11.20 -7.24
N TRP A 133 -7.67 -12.21 -7.99
CA TRP A 133 -6.26 -12.43 -8.25
C TRP A 133 -5.71 -11.28 -9.11
N THR A 134 -4.45 -10.92 -8.87
CA THR A 134 -3.83 -9.76 -9.49
C THR A 134 -2.31 -9.94 -9.56
N ALA A 135 -1.73 -9.64 -10.72
CA ALA A 135 -0.29 -9.73 -10.92
C ALA A 135 0.45 -8.58 -10.21
N GLU A 136 1.60 -8.90 -9.62
CA GLU A 136 2.50 -7.91 -9.02
C GLU A 136 3.57 -7.52 -10.03
N HIS A 137 3.56 -6.26 -10.47
CA HIS A 137 4.58 -5.71 -11.33
C HIS A 137 5.51 -4.84 -10.49
N VAL A 138 6.72 -5.35 -10.28
CA VAL A 138 7.77 -4.64 -9.56
C VAL A 138 8.17 -3.36 -10.29
N VAL A 139 8.35 -2.27 -9.55
CA VAL A 139 8.77 -0.96 -10.08
C VAL A 139 10.13 -0.58 -9.48
N GLY A 140 11.08 -0.20 -10.35
CA GLY A 140 12.42 0.25 -9.98
C GLY A 140 13.53 -0.78 -10.19
N HIS A 141 14.75 -0.38 -9.87
CA HIS A 141 15.96 -1.16 -10.14
C HIS A 141 16.59 -1.71 -8.86
N LEU A 142 17.07 -2.95 -8.93
CA LEU A 142 17.88 -3.54 -7.87
C LEU A 142 19.29 -2.94 -7.96
N GLN A 143 19.80 -2.37 -6.86
CA GLN A 143 21.19 -1.92 -6.84
C GLN A 143 22.12 -3.11 -7.14
N PRO A 144 23.07 -2.97 -8.09
CA PRO A 144 24.05 -4.01 -8.37
C PRO A 144 24.84 -4.31 -7.10
N ARG A 145 25.26 -5.58 -6.96
CA ARG A 145 26.14 -6.00 -5.88
C ARG A 145 27.55 -5.45 -6.09
#